data_AF-A0A224YWD4-F1
#
_entry.id   AF-A0A224YWD4-F1
#
_cell.length_a   1.000
_cell.length_b   1.000
_cell.length_c   1.000
_cell.angle_alpha   90.00
_cell.angle_beta   90.00
_cell.angle_gamma   90.00
#
_symmetry.space_group_name_H-M   'P 1'
#
loop_
_entity.id
_entity.type
_entity.pdbx_description
1 polymer ?
#
loop_
_entity_poly.entity_id
_entity_poly.type
_entity_poly.pdbx_seq_one_letter_code
_entity_poly.pdbx_strand_id
1 'polypeptide(L)'
;MGGRPCGVLVTVLLLPWVRADLTQDVDEYYTAVINLTYVHPTTGQLVSEREELGRYYSAGKLGSVSGVVVHVTSGNFTAHDACSPLDAASIPQEPWIALIQHGNCVESVKMRHAANTNASGAVLYSGAAGPGASGRLLKMRHKVSQLISVLIGREKGQQIAGLVDNGTRVVMQMSVGSHRPFPYPSINRTSVLFVSVSFIILMIISLAWLVFYYVQRFRYIHAKDLLARRLCSAAQKALDRIPVQTLRPGEQESECCAVCIEPLRPGELVRLLPCRHSFHKPCVDPWLLEQRSCPMCKMDILKHYGLVVCALGHVIPA
;
A
#
# COMPACT_ATOMS: atom_id res chain seq x y z
N MET A 1 -29.61 5.33 -45.99
CA MET A 1 -29.89 6.30 -44.91
C MET A 1 -30.04 5.54 -43.59
N GLY A 2 -29.36 5.98 -42.53
CA GLY A 2 -29.71 5.65 -41.15
C GLY A 2 -28.97 4.46 -40.53
N GLY A 3 -27.77 4.72 -40.01
CA GLY A 3 -27.11 3.82 -39.07
C GLY A 3 -27.73 3.89 -37.66
N ARG A 4 -27.48 2.86 -36.85
CA ARG A 4 -27.59 2.91 -35.39
C ARG A 4 -26.46 2.11 -34.74
N PRO A 5 -25.78 2.65 -33.72
CA PRO A 5 -24.63 2.02 -33.08
C PRO A 5 -25.07 0.95 -32.08
N CYS A 6 -24.37 -0.19 -32.08
CA CYS A 6 -24.42 -1.14 -30.97
C CYS A 6 -23.71 -0.51 -29.76
N GLY A 7 -24.48 0.13 -28.88
CA GLY A 7 -24.01 0.56 -27.57
C GLY A 7 -23.74 -0.65 -26.71
N VAL A 8 -22.46 -0.92 -26.43
CA VAL A 8 -22.05 -1.83 -25.37
C VAL A 8 -22.43 -1.15 -24.06
N LEU A 9 -23.56 -1.56 -23.49
CA LEU A 9 -24.00 -1.14 -22.17
C LEU A 9 -23.06 -1.83 -21.16
N VAL A 10 -21.94 -1.19 -20.84
CA VAL A 10 -21.13 -1.55 -19.68
C VAL A 10 -21.93 -1.09 -18.45
N THR A 11 -22.86 -1.92 -18.01
CA THR A 11 -23.40 -1.83 -16.66
C THR A 11 -22.26 -2.14 -15.71
N VAL A 12 -21.57 -1.08 -15.28
CA VAL A 12 -20.69 -1.12 -14.11
C VAL A 12 -21.60 -1.56 -12.96
N LEU A 13 -21.51 -2.84 -12.61
CA LEU A 13 -22.01 -3.38 -11.36
C LEU A 13 -21.31 -2.59 -10.25
N LEU A 14 -21.97 -1.53 -9.80
CA LEU A 14 -21.66 -0.87 -8.55
C LEU A 14 -21.81 -1.93 -7.47
N LEU A 15 -20.67 -2.49 -7.07
CA LEU A 15 -20.56 -3.46 -5.99
C LEU A 15 -21.32 -2.91 -4.76
N PRO A 16 -22.20 -3.70 -4.12
CA PRO A 16 -22.91 -3.31 -2.90
C PRO A 16 -21.98 -3.02 -1.70
N TRP A 17 -20.67 -3.16 -1.89
CA TRP A 17 -19.62 -3.07 -0.88
C TRP A 17 -19.25 -1.63 -0.49
N VAL A 18 -19.75 -0.61 -1.18
CA VAL A 18 -19.48 0.81 -0.84
C VAL A 18 -20.44 1.33 0.25
N ARG A 19 -21.40 0.51 0.72
CA ARG A 19 -22.22 0.81 1.90
C ARG A 19 -21.65 0.24 3.21
N ALA A 20 -20.36 -0.08 3.24
CA ALA A 20 -19.63 -0.29 4.49
C ALA A 20 -19.49 1.07 5.20
N ASP A 21 -20.51 1.40 5.97
CA ASP A 21 -20.46 2.05 7.28
C ASP A 21 -19.10 2.70 7.62
N LEU A 22 -18.84 3.87 7.02
CA LEU A 22 -17.76 4.77 7.41
C LEU A 22 -18.30 5.85 8.34
N THR A 23 -19.11 5.47 9.34
CA THR A 23 -19.07 6.19 10.62
C THR A 23 -17.78 5.76 11.29
N GLN A 24 -16.67 6.38 10.87
CA GLN A 24 -15.47 6.41 11.69
C GLN A 24 -15.94 6.99 13.02
N ASP A 25 -16.02 6.14 14.06
CA ASP A 25 -16.42 6.50 15.43
C ASP A 25 -15.57 7.72 15.78
N VAL A 26 -16.14 8.91 15.64
CA VAL A 26 -15.46 10.14 16.04
C VAL A 26 -15.38 9.95 17.54
N ASP A 27 -14.18 9.77 18.08
CA ASP A 27 -13.99 9.75 19.52
C ASP A 27 -14.45 11.14 20.02
N GLU A 28 -15.73 11.26 20.34
CA GLU A 28 -16.33 12.43 20.93
C GLU A 28 -15.89 12.45 22.39
N TYR A 29 -15.33 13.56 22.84
CA TYR A 29 -14.96 13.71 24.24
C TYR A 29 -15.55 14.99 24.81
N TYR A 30 -15.87 14.92 26.09
CA TYR A 30 -16.28 16.09 26.88
C TYR A 30 -15.04 16.63 27.59
N THR A 31 -14.80 17.93 27.46
CA THR A 31 -13.82 18.61 28.32
C THR A 31 -14.35 18.68 29.75
N ALA A 32 -13.46 18.86 30.71
CA ALA A 32 -13.83 19.11 32.09
C ALA A 32 -13.60 20.57 32.46
N VAL A 33 -14.55 21.15 33.19
CA VAL A 33 -14.36 22.43 33.86
C VAL A 33 -14.02 22.11 35.31
N ILE A 34 -12.82 22.49 35.72
CA ILE A 34 -12.28 22.25 37.06
C ILE A 34 -12.25 23.59 37.78
N ASN A 35 -12.91 23.66 38.93
CA ASN A 35 -12.88 24.80 39.84
C ASN A 35 -12.15 24.39 41.12
N LEU A 36 -11.03 25.03 41.41
CA LEU A 36 -10.20 24.80 42.58
C LEU A 36 -10.38 25.95 43.56
N THR A 37 -10.65 25.63 44.82
CA THR A 37 -10.69 26.61 45.91
C THR A 37 -9.77 26.18 47.04
N TYR A 38 -8.82 27.03 47.40
CA TYR A 38 -7.87 26.76 48.48
C TYR A 38 -7.37 28.07 49.10
N VAL A 39 -6.85 27.98 50.33
CA VAL A 39 -6.18 29.10 50.99
C VAL A 39 -4.69 29.02 50.66
N HIS A 40 -4.14 30.05 50.04
CA HIS A 40 -2.75 30.04 49.61
C HIS A 40 -1.80 29.98 50.83
N PRO A 41 -0.83 29.06 50.86
CA PRO A 41 -0.04 28.79 52.08
C PRO A 41 0.84 29.97 52.52
N THR A 42 1.31 30.79 51.57
CA THR A 42 2.20 31.94 51.90
C THR A 42 1.47 33.26 52.09
N THR A 43 0.34 33.48 51.41
CA THR A 43 -0.38 34.78 51.45
C THR A 43 -1.60 34.73 52.35
N GLY A 44 -2.09 33.54 52.71
CA GLY A 44 -3.33 33.36 53.47
C GLY A 44 -4.60 33.76 52.72
N GLN A 45 -4.48 34.15 51.45
CA GLN A 45 -5.62 34.58 50.64
C GLN A 45 -6.41 33.38 50.12
N LEU A 46 -7.74 33.48 50.13
CA LEU A 46 -8.60 32.52 49.45
C LEU A 46 -8.47 32.68 47.94
N VAL A 47 -7.99 31.63 47.28
CA VAL A 47 -7.83 31.55 45.83
C VAL A 47 -8.93 30.65 45.27
N SER A 48 -9.61 31.13 44.23
CA SER A 48 -10.58 30.36 43.45
C SER A 48 -10.21 30.42 41.98
N GLU A 49 -9.79 29.30 41.41
CA GLU A 49 -9.39 29.17 40.01
C GLU A 49 -10.36 28.28 39.26
N ARG A 50 -11.03 28.82 38.24
CA ARG A 50 -11.89 28.06 37.34
C ARG A 50 -11.25 27.96 35.97
N GLU A 51 -10.99 26.73 35.52
CA GLU A 51 -10.30 26.45 34.27
C GLU A 51 -10.99 25.31 33.52
N GLU A 52 -11.17 25.44 32.20
CA GLU A 52 -11.60 24.33 31.35
C GLU A 52 -10.37 23.51 30.97
N LEU A 53 -10.05 22.55 31.83
CA LEU A 53 -8.84 21.73 31.80
C LEU A 53 -9.22 20.25 31.87
N GLY A 54 -8.61 19.48 30.98
CA GLY A 54 -8.72 18.03 31.00
C GLY A 54 -9.93 17.48 30.25
N ARG A 55 -10.07 16.16 30.29
CA ARG A 55 -11.06 15.41 29.51
C ARG A 55 -11.73 14.34 30.37
N TYR A 56 -13.03 14.17 30.22
CA TYR A 56 -13.74 13.02 30.80
C TYR A 56 -13.31 11.73 30.08
N TYR A 57 -13.24 10.62 30.80
CA TYR A 57 -13.07 9.30 30.18
C TYR A 57 -14.30 8.92 29.37
N SER A 58 -14.11 8.48 28.13
CA SER A 58 -15.18 8.23 27.13
C SER A 58 -16.21 7.15 27.50
N ALA A 59 -15.98 6.38 28.56
CA ALA A 59 -16.90 5.35 29.06
C ALA A 59 -17.27 5.51 30.55
N GLY A 60 -16.89 6.63 31.17
CA GLY A 60 -17.22 6.96 32.56
C GLY A 60 -18.57 7.65 32.71
N LYS A 61 -19.01 7.87 33.96
CA LYS A 61 -20.21 8.69 34.25
C LYS A 61 -19.88 10.16 33.97
N LEU A 62 -20.67 10.80 33.11
CA LEU A 62 -20.65 12.24 32.92
C LEU A 62 -21.51 12.89 34.01
N GLY A 63 -21.02 13.95 34.64
CA GLY A 63 -21.73 14.64 35.70
C GLY A 63 -20.87 15.69 36.37
N SER A 64 -21.40 16.32 37.41
CA SER A 64 -20.64 17.23 38.27
C SER A 64 -20.46 16.63 39.65
N VAL A 65 -19.28 16.84 40.24
CA VAL A 65 -18.96 16.40 41.60
C VAL A 65 -18.06 17.43 42.27
N SER A 66 -18.16 17.54 43.59
CA SER A 66 -17.32 18.40 44.41
C SER A 66 -16.81 17.63 45.62
N GLY A 67 -15.58 17.91 46.03
CA GLY A 67 -14.99 17.28 47.20
C GLY A 67 -13.60 17.80 47.52
N VAL A 68 -13.08 17.42 48.69
CA VAL A 68 -11.69 17.70 49.07
C VAL A 68 -10.75 16.85 48.22
N VAL A 69 -9.69 17.46 47.71
CA VAL A 69 -8.68 16.74 46.92
C VAL A 69 -7.75 16.00 47.87
N VAL A 70 -7.61 14.71 47.64
CA VAL A 70 -6.63 13.87 48.35
C VAL A 70 -5.63 13.38 47.33
N HIS A 71 -4.37 13.73 47.53
CA HIS A 71 -3.28 13.12 46.78
C HIS A 71 -3.10 11.70 47.30
N VAL A 72 -3.60 10.73 46.53
CA VAL A 72 -3.73 9.37 47.04
C VAL A 72 -2.37 8.75 47.27
N THR A 73 -2.28 7.93 48.30
CA THR A 73 -1.10 7.09 48.54
C THR A 73 -1.48 5.62 48.51
N SER A 74 -0.52 4.80 48.11
CA SER A 74 -0.65 3.35 48.01
C SER A 74 0.68 2.70 48.34
N GLY A 75 0.63 1.44 48.77
CA GLY A 75 1.82 0.67 49.16
C GLY A 75 2.56 1.27 50.36
N ASN A 76 1.82 1.57 51.44
CA ASN A 76 2.34 2.18 52.66
C ASN A 76 2.96 3.57 52.41
N PHE A 77 2.19 4.49 51.81
CA PHE A 77 2.59 5.88 51.62
C PHE A 77 3.77 6.13 50.65
N THR A 78 4.12 5.14 49.83
CA THR A 78 5.31 5.21 48.94
C THR A 78 5.00 5.61 47.50
N ALA A 79 3.77 5.34 47.03
CA ALA A 79 3.39 5.52 45.64
C ALA A 79 2.06 6.26 45.48
N HIS A 80 1.99 7.19 44.53
CA HIS A 80 0.80 7.97 44.21
C HIS A 80 0.03 7.46 42.98
N ASP A 81 0.39 6.28 42.48
CA ASP A 81 -0.13 5.74 41.22
C ASP A 81 -1.44 4.94 41.37
N ALA A 82 -1.86 4.65 42.60
CA ALA A 82 -3.05 3.83 42.88
C ALA A 82 -3.03 2.46 42.16
N CYS A 83 -1.84 1.87 41.95
CA CYS A 83 -1.73 0.52 41.39
C CYS A 83 -1.94 -0.58 42.43
N SER A 84 -1.81 -0.23 43.71
CA SER A 84 -2.22 -1.05 44.85
C SER A 84 -3.39 -0.37 45.58
N PRO A 85 -4.11 -1.09 46.48
CA PRO A 85 -5.18 -0.49 47.28
C PRO A 85 -4.71 0.77 48.02
N LEU A 86 -5.58 1.78 48.10
CA LEU A 86 -5.26 3.05 48.75
C LEU A 86 -5.16 2.88 50.26
N ASP A 87 -4.25 3.64 50.88
CA ASP A 87 -4.05 3.62 52.32
C ASP A 87 -5.24 4.28 53.04
N ALA A 88 -5.98 3.51 53.83
CA ALA A 88 -7.24 3.96 54.44
C ALA A 88 -7.10 5.19 55.36
N ALA A 89 -5.91 5.42 55.92
CA ALA A 89 -5.61 6.57 56.76
C ALA A 89 -5.62 7.91 56.01
N SER A 90 -5.50 7.88 54.68
CA SER A 90 -5.54 9.08 53.82
C SER A 90 -6.96 9.53 53.44
N ILE A 91 -7.99 8.74 53.79
CA ILE A 91 -9.36 8.93 53.33
C ILE A 91 -10.16 9.79 54.33
N PRO A 92 -10.70 10.94 53.90
CA PRO A 92 -11.52 11.80 54.76
C PRO A 92 -12.97 11.26 54.89
N GLN A 93 -13.67 11.72 55.92
CA GLN A 93 -15.10 11.39 56.16
C GLN A 93 -16.07 12.24 55.32
N GLU A 94 -15.56 13.28 54.64
CA GLU A 94 -16.33 14.17 53.77
C GLU A 94 -16.14 13.79 52.29
N PRO A 95 -17.03 14.25 51.37
CA PRO A 95 -16.88 14.01 49.95
C PRO A 95 -15.50 14.42 49.45
N TRP A 96 -14.83 13.52 48.73
CA TRP A 96 -13.44 13.70 48.32
C TRP A 96 -13.19 13.23 46.89
N ILE A 97 -12.14 13.79 46.29
CA ILE A 97 -11.70 13.52 44.93
C ILE A 97 -10.28 12.96 44.99
N ALA A 98 -10.10 11.78 44.41
CA ALA A 98 -8.82 11.11 44.34
C ALA A 98 -7.93 11.75 43.27
N LEU A 99 -6.82 12.39 43.65
CA LEU A 99 -5.79 12.85 42.71
C LEU A 99 -4.72 11.76 42.56
N ILE A 100 -4.57 11.23 41.36
CA ILE A 100 -3.78 10.02 41.07
C ILE A 100 -2.71 10.33 40.03
N GLN A 101 -1.48 9.91 40.32
CA GLN A 101 -0.37 10.00 39.38
C GLN A 101 -0.46 8.92 38.29
N HIS A 102 -0.07 9.27 37.07
CA HIS A 102 0.17 8.26 36.05
C HIS A 102 1.28 7.29 36.50
N GLY A 103 1.03 5.98 36.36
CA GLY A 103 1.97 4.92 36.73
C GLY A 103 1.77 3.69 35.86
N ASN A 104 2.41 2.56 36.22
CA ASN A 104 2.62 1.45 35.30
C ASN A 104 1.47 0.41 35.24
N CYS A 105 0.33 0.69 35.86
CA CYS A 105 -0.87 -0.15 35.80
C CYS A 105 -1.98 0.49 34.95
N VAL A 106 -2.91 -0.34 34.49
CA VAL A 106 -4.07 0.08 33.68
C VAL A 106 -4.92 1.10 34.45
N GLU A 107 -5.37 2.17 33.79
CA GLU A 107 -6.16 3.25 34.41
C GLU A 107 -7.45 2.73 35.07
N SER A 108 -8.08 1.70 34.50
CA SER A 108 -9.27 1.07 35.08
C SER A 108 -9.03 0.47 36.47
N VAL A 109 -7.81 0.03 36.77
CA VAL A 109 -7.41 -0.49 38.10
C VAL A 109 -7.34 0.67 39.10
N LYS A 110 -6.73 1.78 38.70
CA LYS A 110 -6.64 3.01 39.51
C LYS A 110 -8.02 3.53 39.89
N MET A 111 -8.91 3.62 38.89
CA MET A 111 -10.29 4.08 39.08
C MET A 111 -11.09 3.12 39.98
N ARG A 112 -10.83 1.81 39.90
CA ARG A 112 -11.46 0.82 40.80
C ARG A 112 -11.00 1.00 42.24
N HIS A 113 -9.70 1.23 42.48
CA HIS A 113 -9.21 1.46 43.83
C HIS A 113 -9.81 2.74 44.44
N ALA A 114 -9.91 3.82 43.67
CA ALA A 114 -10.59 5.04 44.12
C ALA A 114 -12.11 4.83 44.36
N ALA A 115 -12.79 4.08 43.49
CA ALA A 115 -14.20 3.77 43.66
C ALA A 115 -14.47 2.89 44.90
N ASN A 116 -13.60 1.93 45.18
CA ASN A 116 -13.70 1.05 46.35
C ASN A 116 -13.51 1.80 47.68
N THR A 117 -12.91 2.98 47.65
CA THR A 117 -12.72 3.86 48.81
C THR A 117 -13.77 4.97 48.91
N ASN A 118 -14.91 4.84 48.22
CA ASN A 118 -16.00 5.83 48.19
C ASN A 118 -15.55 7.24 47.75
N ALA A 119 -14.56 7.34 46.86
CA ALA A 119 -14.25 8.61 46.24
C ALA A 119 -15.46 9.12 45.45
N SER A 120 -15.74 10.41 45.55
CA SER A 120 -16.84 11.04 44.79
C SER A 120 -16.44 11.23 43.32
N GLY A 121 -15.15 11.43 43.06
CA GLY A 121 -14.57 11.46 41.72
C GLY A 121 -13.08 11.13 41.75
N ALA A 122 -12.48 10.96 40.57
CA ALA A 122 -11.04 10.75 40.44
C ALA A 122 -10.43 11.60 39.32
N VAL A 123 -9.24 12.13 39.58
CA VAL A 123 -8.46 12.93 38.64
C VAL A 123 -7.13 12.24 38.40
N LEU A 124 -6.90 11.81 37.18
CA LEU A 124 -5.59 11.28 36.76
C LEU A 124 -4.78 12.41 36.14
N TYR A 125 -3.53 12.60 36.56
CA TYR A 125 -2.64 13.56 35.90
C TYR A 125 -1.49 12.88 35.16
N SER A 126 -1.32 13.23 33.89
CA SER A 126 -0.32 12.63 33.00
C SER A 126 0.27 13.63 32.01
N GLY A 127 1.47 13.36 31.52
CA GLY A 127 2.13 14.19 30.49
C GLY A 127 1.40 14.17 29.15
N ALA A 128 0.49 13.21 28.95
CA ALA A 128 -0.31 13.04 27.74
C ALA A 128 -1.65 13.79 27.77
N ALA A 129 -1.78 14.88 28.54
CA ALA A 129 -2.99 15.66 28.64
C ALA A 129 -2.75 17.12 28.26
N GLY A 130 -2.62 17.34 26.95
CA GLY A 130 -2.59 18.65 26.30
C GLY A 130 -3.29 18.59 24.94
N PRO A 131 -3.58 19.75 24.31
CA PRO A 131 -4.28 19.82 23.02
C PRO A 131 -3.56 19.12 21.84
N GLY A 132 -2.29 18.72 22.01
CA GLY A 132 -1.50 17.92 21.06
C GLY A 132 -1.08 16.54 21.57
N ALA A 133 -1.58 16.09 22.73
CA ALA A 133 -1.21 14.79 23.26
C ALA A 133 -1.98 13.68 22.53
N SER A 134 -1.22 12.89 21.77
CA SER A 134 -1.65 11.67 21.06
C SER A 134 -1.93 10.50 22.03
N GLY A 135 -2.53 10.80 23.19
CA GLY A 135 -3.04 9.79 24.11
C GLY A 135 -4.44 9.40 23.64
N ARG A 136 -4.57 8.25 22.99
CA ARG A 136 -5.88 7.61 22.78
C ARG A 136 -6.51 7.46 24.16
N LEU A 137 -7.59 8.20 24.45
CA LEU A 137 -8.35 8.02 25.68
C LEU A 137 -8.76 6.54 25.74
N LEU A 138 -8.22 5.79 26.71
CA LEU A 138 -8.56 4.39 26.84
C LEU A 138 -10.04 4.32 27.22
N LYS A 139 -10.87 3.85 26.28
CA LYS A 139 -12.27 3.49 26.51
C LYS A 139 -12.27 2.47 27.64
N MET A 140 -12.72 2.89 28.83
CA MET A 140 -12.78 1.98 29.98
C MET A 140 -13.76 0.85 29.65
N ARG A 141 -13.30 -0.39 29.73
CA ARG A 141 -14.18 -1.55 29.59
C ARG A 141 -15.14 -1.59 30.79
N HIS A 142 -16.42 -1.80 30.49
CA HIS A 142 -17.55 -1.85 31.42
C HIS A 142 -17.25 -2.47 32.80
N LYS A 143 -17.93 -1.91 33.83
CA LYS A 143 -18.01 -2.21 35.28
C LYS A 143 -17.36 -1.24 36.28
N VAL A 144 -16.61 -0.21 35.87
CA VAL A 144 -16.17 0.89 36.77
C VAL A 144 -17.07 2.13 36.63
N SER A 145 -18.22 1.97 35.97
CA SER A 145 -18.99 2.99 35.25
C SER A 145 -19.73 4.04 36.07
N GLN A 146 -19.51 4.15 37.39
CA GLN A 146 -20.23 5.11 38.23
C GLN A 146 -19.36 6.24 38.77
N LEU A 147 -18.03 6.10 38.74
CA LEU A 147 -17.13 7.15 39.21
C LEU A 147 -16.95 8.21 38.13
N ILE A 148 -17.08 9.48 38.51
CA ILE A 148 -16.75 10.59 37.63
C ILE A 148 -15.22 10.71 37.57
N SER A 149 -14.64 10.55 36.39
CA SER A 149 -13.18 10.52 36.20
C SER A 149 -12.71 11.49 35.11
N VAL A 150 -11.73 12.33 35.45
CA VAL A 150 -11.15 13.35 34.56
C VAL A 150 -9.64 13.13 34.41
N LEU A 151 -9.11 13.30 33.20
CA LEU A 151 -7.68 13.31 32.89
C LEU A 151 -7.17 14.74 32.72
N ILE A 152 -6.14 15.15 33.47
CA ILE A 152 -5.51 16.48 33.40
C ILE A 152 -4.01 16.42 33.05
N GLY A 153 -3.46 17.55 32.63
CA GLY A 153 -2.03 17.72 32.34
C GLY A 153 -1.14 17.48 33.57
N ARG A 154 0.06 16.95 33.33
CA ARG A 154 1.06 16.68 34.39
C ARG A 154 1.41 17.93 35.18
N GLU A 155 1.60 19.07 34.52
CA GLU A 155 1.99 20.32 35.17
C GLU A 155 0.94 20.78 36.19
N LYS A 156 -0.34 20.90 35.78
CA LYS A 156 -1.41 21.24 36.73
C LYS A 156 -1.57 20.18 37.82
N GLY A 157 -1.50 18.89 37.47
CA GLY A 157 -1.62 17.82 38.45
C GLY A 157 -0.54 17.87 39.54
N GLN A 158 0.71 18.13 39.15
CA GLN A 158 1.83 18.31 40.09
C GLN A 158 1.67 19.57 40.94
N GLN A 159 1.15 20.66 40.37
CA GLN A 159 0.84 21.89 41.14
C GLN A 159 -0.18 21.60 42.24
N ILE A 160 -1.27 20.89 41.93
CA ILE A 160 -2.31 20.54 42.91
C ILE A 160 -1.75 19.56 43.95
N ALA A 161 -0.98 18.56 43.53
CA ALA A 161 -0.33 17.61 44.43
C ALA A 161 0.56 18.34 45.44
N GLY A 162 1.40 19.28 44.98
CA GLY A 162 2.28 20.07 45.86
C GLY A 162 1.53 20.91 46.89
N LEU A 163 0.33 21.42 46.56
CA LEU A 163 -0.52 22.12 47.53
C LEU A 163 -1.03 21.17 48.60
N VAL A 164 -1.58 20.02 48.20
CA VAL A 164 -2.16 19.01 49.10
C VAL A 164 -1.09 18.39 49.99
N ASP A 165 0.06 18.04 49.43
CA ASP A 165 1.20 17.44 50.16
C ASP A 165 1.79 18.41 51.19
N ASN A 166 1.71 19.71 50.94
CA ASN A 166 2.11 20.76 51.90
C ASN A 166 1.03 21.04 52.97
N GLY A 167 0.00 20.21 53.06
CA GLY A 167 -1.08 20.34 54.04
C GLY A 167 -2.13 21.40 53.69
N THR A 168 -2.13 21.93 52.46
CA THR A 168 -3.16 22.89 52.03
C THR A 168 -4.45 22.15 51.72
N ARG A 169 -5.55 22.54 52.38
CA ARG A 169 -6.87 21.99 52.07
C ARG A 169 -7.37 22.54 50.73
N VAL A 170 -7.33 21.71 49.70
CA VAL A 170 -7.83 22.04 48.36
C VAL A 170 -9.21 21.40 48.16
N VAL A 171 -10.21 22.20 47.81
CA VAL A 171 -11.52 21.71 47.37
C VAL A 171 -11.59 21.85 45.86
N MET A 172 -12.03 20.79 45.19
CA MET A 172 -12.19 20.75 43.75
C MET A 172 -13.63 20.45 43.39
N GLN A 173 -14.14 21.18 42.40
CA GLN A 173 -15.40 20.90 41.74
C GLN A 173 -15.14 20.62 40.27
N MET A 174 -15.60 19.46 39.79
CA MET A 174 -15.56 19.07 38.39
C MET A 174 -16.97 19.21 37.80
N SER A 175 -17.09 19.77 36.61
CA SER A 175 -18.34 19.80 35.85
C SER A 175 -18.08 19.52 34.37
N VAL A 176 -19.15 19.14 33.66
CA VAL A 176 -19.06 18.83 32.23
C VAL A 176 -18.83 20.13 31.46
N GLY A 177 -17.77 20.16 30.66
CA GLY A 177 -17.43 21.27 29.79
C GLY A 177 -18.00 21.12 28.38
N SER A 178 -17.31 21.73 27.43
CA SER A 178 -17.65 21.68 26.01
C SER A 178 -17.52 20.27 25.44
N HIS A 179 -18.50 19.87 24.61
CA HIS A 179 -18.35 18.72 23.72
C HIS A 179 -17.40 19.11 22.59
N ARG A 180 -16.29 18.39 22.44
CA ARG A 180 -15.33 18.65 21.36
C ARG A 180 -15.13 17.38 20.54
N PRO A 181 -15.30 17.45 19.20
CA PRO A 181 -14.84 16.37 18.34
C PRO A 181 -13.31 16.30 18.41
N PHE A 182 -12.74 15.07 18.41
CA PHE A 182 -11.30 14.87 18.33
C PHE A 182 -10.72 15.65 17.14
N PRO A 183 -9.71 16.53 17.33
CA PRO A 183 -8.94 17.03 16.22
C PRO A 183 -8.06 15.88 15.76
N TYR A 184 -8.59 15.01 14.91
CA TYR A 184 -7.71 14.37 13.96
C TYR A 184 -7.00 15.50 13.21
N PRO A 185 -5.67 15.44 12.97
CA PRO A 185 -5.11 16.21 11.88
C PRO A 185 -5.96 15.81 10.68
N SER A 186 -6.82 16.73 10.24
CA SER A 186 -7.82 16.43 9.23
C SER A 186 -7.02 16.14 7.97
N ILE A 187 -6.75 14.87 7.70
CA ILE A 187 -6.26 14.46 6.40
C ILE A 187 -7.40 14.87 5.49
N ASN A 188 -7.18 15.94 4.73
CA ASN A 188 -8.21 16.57 3.94
C ASN A 188 -8.84 15.46 3.11
N ARG A 189 -10.16 15.24 3.26
CA ARG A 189 -10.84 14.17 2.51
C ARG A 189 -10.59 14.33 1.00
N THR A 190 -10.43 15.58 0.56
CA THR A 190 -10.01 15.96 -0.79
C THR A 190 -8.61 15.48 -1.17
N SER A 191 -7.63 15.46 -0.24
CA SER A 191 -6.28 14.95 -0.53
C SER A 191 -6.24 13.44 -0.66
N VAL A 192 -6.97 12.70 0.19
CA VAL A 192 -7.06 11.23 0.08
C VAL A 192 -7.73 10.82 -1.24
N LEU A 193 -8.83 11.47 -1.59
CA LEU A 193 -9.51 11.23 -2.85
C LEU A 193 -8.61 11.55 -4.04
N PHE A 194 -7.89 12.68 -4.00
CA PHE A 194 -6.96 13.08 -5.06
C PHE A 194 -5.83 12.05 -5.28
N VAL A 195 -5.24 11.54 -4.20
CA VAL A 195 -4.18 10.52 -4.27
C VAL A 195 -4.73 9.21 -4.87
N SER A 196 -5.91 8.76 -4.39
CA SER A 196 -6.52 7.52 -4.88
C SER A 196 -6.89 7.59 -6.37
N VAL A 197 -7.47 8.70 -6.82
CA VAL A 197 -7.84 8.92 -8.22
C VAL A 197 -6.60 8.96 -9.11
N SER A 198 -5.55 9.64 -8.66
CA SER A 198 -4.28 9.71 -9.40
C SER A 198 -3.65 8.33 -9.59
N PHE A 199 -3.68 7.48 -8.55
CA PHE A 199 -3.17 6.12 -8.64
C PHE A 199 -3.95 5.25 -9.64
N ILE A 200 -5.29 5.37 -9.64
CA ILE A 200 -6.16 4.64 -10.58
C ILE A 200 -5.88 5.08 -12.03
N ILE A 201 -5.73 6.38 -12.28
CA ILE A 201 -5.43 6.89 -13.62
C ILE A 201 -4.09 6.35 -14.13
N LEU A 202 -3.04 6.36 -13.30
CA LEU A 202 -1.73 5.82 -13.66
C LEU A 202 -1.77 4.32 -13.96
N MET A 203 -2.56 3.55 -13.19
CA MET A 203 -2.76 2.12 -13.42
C MET A 203 -3.43 1.86 -14.78
N ILE A 204 -4.47 2.64 -15.13
CA ILE A 204 -5.16 2.50 -16.43
C ILE A 204 -4.24 2.84 -17.60
N ILE A 205 -3.45 3.92 -17.49
CA ILE A 205 -2.50 4.32 -18.53
C ILE A 205 -1.45 3.21 -18.74
N SER A 206 -0.88 2.69 -17.65
CA SER A 206 0.08 1.59 -17.69
C SER A 206 -0.49 0.34 -18.39
N LEU A 207 -1.70 -0.07 -18.03
CA LEU A 207 -2.36 -1.23 -18.62
C LEU A 207 -2.67 -1.02 -20.11
N ALA A 208 -3.14 0.17 -20.49
CA ALA A 208 -3.40 0.50 -21.89
C ALA A 208 -2.12 0.46 -22.74
N TRP A 209 -1.02 0.99 -22.22
CA TRP A 209 0.30 0.92 -22.86
C TRP A 209 0.79 -0.52 -23.01
N LEU A 210 0.62 -1.34 -21.97
CA LEU A 210 1.01 -2.74 -21.99
C LEU A 210 0.20 -3.53 -23.02
N VAL A 211 -1.13 -3.34 -23.06
CA VAL A 211 -2.00 -3.95 -24.07
C VAL A 211 -1.59 -3.51 -25.48
N PHE A 212 -1.36 -2.21 -25.69
CA PHE A 212 -0.90 -1.70 -26.98
C PHE A 212 0.43 -2.29 -27.40
N TYR A 213 1.41 -2.35 -26.48
CA TYR A 213 2.71 -2.98 -26.70
C TYR A 213 2.56 -4.45 -27.13
N TYR A 214 1.73 -5.23 -26.41
CA TYR A 214 1.49 -6.64 -26.75
C TYR A 214 0.78 -6.80 -28.09
N VAL A 215 -0.24 -5.98 -28.39
CA VAL A 215 -0.95 -6.01 -29.68
C VAL A 215 -0.01 -5.65 -30.82
N GLN A 216 0.80 -4.60 -30.67
CA GLN A 216 1.78 -4.22 -31.68
C GLN A 216 2.82 -5.32 -31.88
N ARG A 217 3.35 -5.88 -30.79
CA ARG A 217 4.33 -6.98 -30.85
C ARG A 217 3.75 -8.19 -31.56
N PHE A 218 2.51 -8.56 -31.25
CA PHE A 218 1.82 -9.67 -31.90
C PHE A 218 1.61 -9.40 -33.40
N ARG A 219 1.11 -8.21 -33.76
CA ARG A 219 0.95 -7.80 -35.16
C ARG A 219 2.28 -7.79 -35.92
N TYR A 220 3.36 -7.35 -35.27
CA TYR A 220 4.70 -7.31 -35.85
C TYR A 220 5.25 -8.72 -36.11
N ILE A 221 5.12 -9.64 -35.14
CA ILE A 221 5.53 -11.04 -35.30
C ILE A 221 4.74 -11.70 -36.45
N HIS A 222 3.41 -11.53 -36.48
CA HIS A 222 2.58 -12.08 -37.56
C HIS A 222 2.89 -11.50 -38.95
N ALA A 223 3.16 -10.19 -39.04
CA ALA A 223 3.53 -9.56 -40.30
C ALA A 223 4.88 -10.10 -40.82
N LYS A 224 5.84 -10.31 -39.91
CA LYS A 224 7.14 -10.90 -40.23
C LYS A 224 7.02 -12.34 -40.72
N ASP A 225 6.21 -13.16 -40.05
CA ASP A 225 6.01 -14.56 -40.46
C ASP A 225 5.41 -14.68 -41.86
N LEU A 226 4.44 -13.82 -42.19
CA LEU A 226 3.85 -13.80 -43.53
C LEU A 226 4.88 -13.39 -44.60
N LEU A 227 5.68 -12.36 -44.32
CA LEU A 227 6.74 -11.93 -45.23
C LEU A 227 7.79 -13.04 -45.42
N ALA A 228 8.24 -13.67 -44.33
CA ALA A 228 9.20 -14.77 -44.38
C ALA A 228 8.69 -15.92 -45.25
N ARG A 229 7.43 -16.36 -45.06
CA ARG A 229 6.81 -17.40 -45.90
C ARG A 229 6.73 -17.00 -47.38
N ARG A 230 6.36 -15.74 -47.66
CA ARG A 230 6.32 -15.22 -49.04
C ARG A 230 7.71 -15.24 -49.68
N LEU A 231 8.74 -14.78 -48.97
CA LEU A 231 10.12 -14.78 -49.46
C LEU A 231 10.65 -16.19 -49.69
N CYS A 232 10.41 -17.13 -48.76
CA CYS A 232 10.77 -18.55 -48.96
C CYS A 232 10.09 -19.14 -50.20
N SER A 233 8.79 -18.87 -50.40
CA SER A 233 8.06 -19.35 -51.58
C SER A 233 8.60 -18.77 -52.90
N ALA A 234 9.07 -17.51 -52.89
CA ALA A 234 9.67 -16.88 -54.06
C ALA A 234 11.07 -17.46 -54.35
N ALA A 235 11.87 -17.70 -53.31
CA ALA A 235 13.18 -18.34 -53.43
C ALA A 235 13.08 -19.78 -53.96
N GLN A 236 12.09 -20.56 -53.51
CA GLN A 236 11.88 -21.92 -54.01
C GLN A 236 11.57 -21.94 -55.51
N LYS A 237 10.64 -21.08 -55.98
CA LYS A 237 10.32 -20.95 -57.41
C LYS A 237 11.53 -20.55 -58.27
N ALA A 238 12.45 -19.80 -57.69
CA ALA A 238 13.70 -19.43 -58.33
C ALA A 238 14.67 -20.60 -58.46
N LEU A 239 14.85 -21.39 -57.39
CA LEU A 239 15.72 -22.57 -57.40
C LEU A 239 15.23 -23.63 -58.39
N ASP A 240 13.93 -23.75 -58.61
CA ASP A 240 13.36 -24.64 -59.62
C ASP A 240 13.82 -24.31 -61.06
N ARG A 241 14.28 -23.08 -61.32
CA ARG A 241 14.82 -22.68 -62.64
C ARG A 241 16.28 -23.06 -62.85
N ILE A 242 17.00 -23.49 -61.82
CA ILE A 242 18.40 -23.92 -61.94
C ILE A 242 18.43 -25.28 -62.64
N PRO A 243 19.21 -25.43 -63.73
CA PRO A 243 19.28 -26.68 -64.48
C PRO A 243 19.62 -27.88 -63.57
N VAL A 244 18.78 -28.91 -63.63
CA VAL A 244 19.04 -30.21 -63.03
C VAL A 244 19.53 -31.13 -64.15
N GLN A 245 20.70 -31.73 -63.97
CA GLN A 245 21.24 -32.71 -64.90
C GLN A 245 21.25 -34.07 -64.21
N THR A 246 20.88 -35.10 -64.96
CA THR A 246 21.09 -36.49 -64.54
C THR A 246 22.49 -36.87 -64.98
N LEU A 247 23.34 -37.28 -64.03
CA LEU A 247 24.73 -37.64 -64.33
C LEU A 247 24.75 -38.81 -65.31
N ARG A 248 25.29 -38.62 -66.52
CA ARG A 248 25.38 -39.66 -67.54
C ARG A 248 26.52 -40.63 -67.23
N PRO A 249 26.38 -41.93 -67.51
CA PRO A 249 27.48 -42.88 -67.35
C PRO A 249 28.61 -42.54 -68.34
N GLY A 250 29.80 -42.19 -67.84
CA GLY A 250 31.01 -41.97 -68.64
C GLY A 250 31.56 -40.54 -68.70
N GLU A 251 30.91 -39.55 -68.07
CA GLU A 251 31.48 -38.22 -67.86
C GLU A 251 31.79 -38.02 -66.36
N GLN A 252 33.09 -37.93 -66.05
CA GLN A 252 33.71 -37.61 -64.74
C GLN A 252 33.67 -38.71 -63.67
N GLU A 253 34.80 -39.43 -63.57
CA GLU A 253 35.19 -40.17 -62.37
C GLU A 253 35.61 -39.18 -61.27
N SER A 254 34.91 -39.22 -60.14
CA SER A 254 35.30 -38.67 -58.83
C SER A 254 35.02 -37.17 -58.54
N GLU A 255 33.78 -36.71 -58.72
CA GLU A 255 33.27 -35.58 -57.93
C GLU A 255 32.52 -36.10 -56.69
N CYS A 256 32.86 -35.61 -55.50
CA CYS A 256 32.10 -35.85 -54.27
C CYS A 256 31.21 -34.64 -53.98
N CYS A 257 29.96 -34.87 -53.55
CA CYS A 257 29.12 -33.78 -53.11
C CYS A 257 29.68 -33.21 -51.80
N ALA A 258 30.13 -31.94 -51.78
CA ALA A 258 30.75 -31.37 -50.58
C ALA A 258 29.77 -31.10 -49.42
N VAL A 259 28.47 -31.37 -49.60
CA VAL A 259 27.45 -31.22 -48.55
C VAL A 259 27.25 -32.52 -47.78
N CYS A 260 27.10 -33.66 -48.47
CA CYS A 260 26.96 -34.99 -47.83
C CYS A 260 28.25 -35.82 -47.83
N ILE A 261 29.29 -35.36 -48.53
CA ILE A 261 30.62 -36.00 -48.66
C ILE A 261 30.55 -37.34 -49.42
N GLU A 262 29.41 -37.66 -50.03
CA GLU A 262 29.22 -38.89 -50.80
C GLU A 262 29.62 -38.70 -52.29
N PRO A 263 30.14 -39.75 -52.95
CA PRO A 263 30.48 -39.71 -54.38
C PRO A 263 29.21 -39.58 -55.23
N LEU A 264 29.25 -38.70 -56.23
CA LEU A 264 28.16 -38.52 -57.20
C LEU A 264 28.09 -39.74 -58.13
N ARG A 265 26.96 -40.45 -58.16
CA ARG A 265 26.80 -41.68 -58.97
C ARG A 265 26.03 -41.42 -60.26
N PRO A 266 26.32 -42.18 -61.34
CA PRO A 266 25.52 -42.13 -62.57
C PRO A 266 24.04 -42.42 -62.30
N GLY A 267 23.15 -41.63 -62.87
CA GLY A 267 21.70 -41.72 -62.66
C GLY A 267 21.15 -40.88 -61.50
N GLU A 268 21.99 -40.24 -60.69
CA GLU A 268 21.55 -39.33 -59.63
C GLU A 268 21.19 -37.94 -60.16
N LEU A 269 20.27 -37.26 -59.47
CA LEU A 269 19.87 -35.89 -59.78
C LEU A 269 20.85 -34.90 -59.18
N VAL A 270 21.63 -34.25 -60.05
CA VAL A 270 22.68 -33.31 -59.67
C VAL A 270 22.29 -31.92 -60.14
N ARG A 271 22.50 -30.91 -59.29
CA ARG A 271 22.41 -29.51 -59.67
C ARG A 271 23.80 -28.98 -59.97
N LEU A 272 23.94 -28.43 -61.17
CA LEU A 272 25.12 -27.67 -61.57
C LEU A 272 24.85 -26.19 -61.33
N LEU A 273 25.58 -25.59 -60.39
CA LEU A 273 25.46 -24.17 -60.11
C LEU A 273 26.18 -23.32 -61.17
N PRO A 274 25.85 -22.03 -61.31
CA PRO A 274 26.53 -21.13 -62.26
C PRO A 274 28.04 -20.96 -62.02
N CYS A 275 28.53 -21.25 -60.80
CA CYS A 275 29.96 -21.34 -60.49
C CYS A 275 30.61 -22.67 -60.95
N ARG A 276 29.86 -23.54 -61.63
CA ARG A 276 30.27 -24.87 -62.11
C ARG A 276 30.57 -25.92 -61.02
N HIS A 277 30.05 -25.73 -59.82
CA HIS A 277 30.12 -26.75 -58.76
C HIS A 277 28.87 -27.65 -58.82
N SER A 278 29.06 -28.95 -58.63
CA SER A 278 28.04 -30.00 -58.73
C SER A 278 27.65 -30.53 -57.34
N PHE A 279 26.36 -30.68 -57.08
CA PHE A 279 25.86 -31.25 -55.82
C PHE A 279 24.58 -32.05 -56.05
N HIS A 280 24.28 -33.02 -55.19
CA HIS A 280 22.97 -33.65 -55.18
C HIS A 280 21.88 -32.60 -54.99
N LYS A 281 20.83 -32.66 -55.82
CA LYS A 281 19.63 -31.82 -55.69
C LYS A 281 19.09 -31.76 -54.25
N PRO A 282 18.85 -32.87 -53.54
CA PRO A 282 18.32 -32.83 -52.18
C PRO A 282 19.28 -32.22 -51.15
N CYS A 283 20.59 -32.25 -51.41
CA CYS A 283 21.59 -31.71 -50.49
C CYS A 283 21.76 -30.21 -50.64
N VAL A 284 21.73 -29.70 -51.88
CA VAL A 284 22.02 -28.29 -52.14
C VAL A 284 20.77 -27.40 -52.10
N ASP A 285 19.57 -27.93 -52.33
CA ASP A 285 18.33 -27.14 -52.30
C ASP A 285 18.02 -26.52 -50.91
N PRO A 286 18.09 -27.27 -49.79
CA PRO A 286 17.93 -26.67 -48.46
C PRO A 286 19.00 -25.62 -48.16
N TRP A 287 20.25 -25.89 -48.57
CA TRP A 287 21.38 -24.97 -48.37
C TRP A 287 21.16 -23.64 -49.11
N LEU A 288 20.70 -23.68 -50.36
CA LEU A 288 20.45 -22.48 -51.15
C LEU A 288 19.22 -21.69 -50.67
N LEU A 289 18.24 -22.32 -50.02
CA LEU A 289 17.12 -21.63 -49.38
C LEU A 289 17.55 -20.83 -48.16
N GLU A 290 18.53 -21.32 -47.40
CA GLU A 290 18.99 -20.70 -46.16
C GLU A 290 20.12 -19.68 -46.41
N GLN A 291 21.21 -20.11 -47.06
CA GLN A 291 22.46 -19.34 -47.18
C GLN A 291 22.64 -18.69 -48.56
N ARG A 292 21.81 -19.05 -49.55
CA ARG A 292 21.76 -18.46 -50.92
C ARG A 292 23.08 -18.48 -51.70
N SER A 293 24.08 -19.17 -51.19
CA SER A 293 25.46 -19.13 -51.66
C SER A 293 25.98 -20.55 -51.91
N CYS A 294 26.93 -20.68 -52.83
CA CYS A 294 27.59 -21.96 -53.07
C CYS A 294 28.35 -22.41 -51.82
N PRO A 295 28.18 -23.67 -51.34
CA PRO A 295 28.95 -24.21 -50.22
C PRO A 295 30.46 -24.15 -50.41
N MET A 296 30.93 -24.23 -51.67
CA MET A 296 32.35 -24.29 -52.01
C MET A 296 32.98 -22.91 -52.18
N CYS A 297 32.37 -22.03 -52.98
CA CYS A 297 32.99 -20.76 -53.36
C CYS A 297 32.29 -19.51 -52.80
N LYS A 298 31.23 -19.69 -52.00
CA LYS A 298 30.42 -18.62 -51.39
C LYS A 298 29.81 -17.61 -52.37
N MET A 299 29.81 -17.92 -53.67
CA MET A 299 29.16 -17.08 -54.68
C MET A 299 27.65 -17.07 -54.45
N ASP A 300 27.04 -15.89 -54.41
CA ASP A 300 25.58 -15.73 -54.27
C ASP A 300 24.90 -16.17 -55.58
N ILE A 301 24.19 -17.28 -55.48
CA ILE A 301 23.60 -17.98 -56.62
C ILE A 301 22.31 -17.30 -57.04
N LEU A 302 21.51 -16.86 -56.06
CA LEU A 302 20.25 -16.18 -56.34
C LEU A 302 20.49 -14.81 -56.99
N LYS A 303 21.55 -14.09 -56.58
CA LYS A 303 21.97 -12.84 -57.24
C LYS A 303 22.37 -13.05 -58.70
N HIS A 304 23.05 -14.15 -59.03
CA HIS A 304 23.44 -14.46 -60.42
C HIS A 304 22.23 -14.65 -61.35
N TYR A 305 21.11 -15.18 -60.83
CA TYR A 305 19.85 -15.33 -61.57
C TYR A 305 18.93 -14.09 -61.48
N GLY A 306 19.44 -12.94 -61.05
CA GLY A 306 18.71 -11.67 -60.98
C GLY A 306 17.70 -11.57 -59.83
N LEU A 307 17.79 -12.45 -58.83
CA LEU A 307 16.85 -12.51 -57.73
C LEU A 307 17.47 -11.90 -56.47
N VAL A 308 17.39 -10.59 -56.36
CA VAL A 308 17.83 -9.88 -55.16
C VAL A 308 16.71 -9.93 -54.12
N VAL A 309 16.73 -10.96 -53.28
CA VAL A 309 15.87 -10.99 -52.08
C VAL A 309 16.53 -10.11 -51.01
N CYS A 310 16.21 -8.81 -51.06
CA CYS A 310 16.70 -7.87 -50.06
C CYS A 310 16.17 -8.30 -48.68
N ALA A 311 17.02 -8.32 -47.65
CA ALA A 311 16.66 -8.72 -46.28
C ALA A 311 15.56 -7.84 -45.63
N LEU A 312 15.09 -6.82 -46.35
CA LEU A 312 14.03 -5.89 -45.99
C LEU A 312 12.69 -6.14 -46.71
N GLY A 313 12.52 -7.24 -47.44
CA GLY A 313 11.19 -7.68 -47.90
C GLY A 313 10.63 -7.00 -49.15
N HIS A 314 11.45 -6.31 -49.94
CA HIS A 314 11.05 -5.82 -51.26
C HIS A 314 11.66 -6.69 -52.35
N VAL A 315 10.81 -7.14 -53.29
CA VAL A 315 11.21 -7.71 -54.58
C VAL A 315 11.19 -6.57 -55.58
N ILE A 316 12.35 -6.22 -56.13
CA ILE A 316 12.45 -5.28 -57.26
C ILE A 316 12.89 -6.10 -58.46
N PRO A 317 12.13 -6.13 -59.57
CA PRO A 317 12.62 -6.70 -60.82
C PRO A 317 13.79 -5.85 -61.33
N ALA A 318 14.83 -6.51 -61.84
CA ALA A 318 15.88 -5.80 -62.58
C ALA A 318 15.30 -5.08 -63.80
#